data_AF-A0ABD3DK93-F1
#
_entry.id   AF-A0ABD3DK93-F1
#
_cell.length_a   1.000
_cell.length_b   1.000
_cell.length_c   1.000
_cell.angle_alpha   90.00
_cell.angle_beta   90.00
_cell.angle_gamma   90.00
#
_symmetry.space_group_name_H-M   'P 1'
#
loop_
_entity.id
_entity.type
_entity.pdbx_description
1 polymer ?
#
loop_
_entity_poly.entity_id
_entity_poly.type
_entity_poly.pdbx_seq_one_letter_code
_entity_poly.pdbx_strand_id
1 'polypeptide(L)'
;MLLQCYTSLGRLSLYGMEDWVCLPDQLQHLTSLETLYLYDFGMEALPEWFGNLESLKVLYLLDCKKLKHLPSKQAMQRLSKLTRLQTWSCPLLLKEKRSNNNKPRIVDSEWPKISHIPEVQVDLCLISSDRQGRH
;
A
#
# COMPACT_ATOMS: atom_id res chain seq x y z
N MET A 1 17.22 -14.73 28.19
CA MET A 1 16.79 -15.93 27.45
C MET A 1 16.55 -15.50 26.01
N LEU A 2 17.36 -16.05 25.10
CA LEU A 2 17.61 -15.59 23.74
C LEU A 2 16.46 -16.00 22.81
N LEU A 3 15.89 -15.04 22.07
CA LEU A 3 15.09 -15.28 20.86
C LEU A 3 15.56 -14.35 19.75
N GLN A 4 16.86 -14.43 19.44
CA GLN A 4 17.42 -13.92 18.19
C GLN A 4 17.33 -15.03 17.14
N CYS A 5 16.09 -15.41 16.80
CA CYS A 5 15.78 -16.15 15.59
C CYS A 5 14.88 -15.23 14.76
N TYR A 6 15.46 -14.18 14.17
CA TYR A 6 14.79 -13.48 13.09
C TYR A 6 14.77 -14.44 11.91
N THR A 7 13.78 -15.33 11.89
CA THR A 7 13.33 -15.94 10.65
C THR A 7 13.17 -14.78 9.68
N SER A 8 13.95 -14.75 8.61
CA SER A 8 13.82 -13.79 7.52
C SER A 8 12.44 -13.99 6.92
N LEU A 9 11.43 -13.35 7.51
CA LEU A 9 10.06 -13.49 7.09
C LEU A 9 9.95 -12.71 5.79
N GLY A 10 10.21 -13.38 4.67
CA GLY A 10 10.17 -12.74 3.36
C GLY A 10 8.75 -12.40 2.93
N ARG A 11 7.73 -13.09 3.48
CA ARG A 11 6.33 -12.87 3.14
C ARG A 11 5.44 -12.95 4.38
N LEU A 12 4.50 -12.01 4.49
CA LEU A 12 3.52 -11.96 5.56
C LEU A 12 2.13 -11.71 4.95
N SER A 13 1.15 -12.47 5.40
CA SER A 13 -0.26 -12.27 5.07
C SER A 13 -1.03 -12.02 6.35
N LEU A 14 -1.75 -10.91 6.42
CA LEU A 14 -2.59 -10.54 7.54
C LEU A 14 -4.03 -10.40 7.08
N TYR A 15 -4.92 -11.05 7.83
CA TYR A 15 -6.36 -10.96 7.64
C TYR A 15 -6.90 -10.13 8.80
N GLY A 16 -7.44 -8.97 8.45
CA GLY A 16 -8.09 -8.06 9.38
C GLY A 16 -9.58 -8.36 9.48
N MET A 17 -10.27 -7.41 10.11
CA MET A 17 -11.72 -7.30 10.14
C MET A 17 -12.10 -5.84 9.95
N GLU A 18 -13.35 -5.57 9.60
CA GLU A 18 -13.86 -4.20 9.38
C GLU A 18 -13.72 -3.26 10.59
N ASP A 19 -13.58 -3.81 11.79
CA ASP A 19 -13.39 -3.07 13.05
C ASP A 19 -11.90 -2.89 13.42
N TRP A 20 -10.97 -3.49 12.66
CA TRP A 20 -9.53 -3.36 12.89
C TRP A 20 -9.03 -2.09 12.25
N VAL A 21 -9.15 -1.00 13.01
CA VAL A 21 -8.83 0.36 12.57
C VAL A 21 -7.32 0.64 12.45
N CYS A 22 -6.46 -0.26 12.90
CA CYS A 22 -5.01 -0.13 12.78
C CYS A 22 -4.30 -1.47 12.65
N LEU A 23 -3.07 -1.42 12.13
CA LEU A 23 -2.13 -2.53 12.14
C LEU A 23 -1.30 -2.51 13.44
N PRO A 24 -0.90 -3.68 13.97
CA PRO A 24 0.01 -3.77 15.11
C PRO A 24 1.34 -3.07 14.81
N ASP A 25 1.81 -2.22 15.71
CA ASP A 25 3.05 -1.45 15.55
C ASP A 25 4.31 -2.34 15.56
N GLN A 26 4.23 -3.54 16.13
CA GLN A 26 5.34 -4.52 16.13
C GLN A 26 5.79 -4.89 14.71
N LEU A 27 4.91 -4.77 13.71
CA LEU A 27 5.23 -5.01 12.31
C LEU A 27 6.31 -4.07 11.78
N GLN A 28 6.52 -2.91 12.41
CA GLN A 28 7.56 -1.96 12.03
C GLN A 28 8.99 -2.55 12.11
N HIS A 29 9.17 -3.63 12.88
CA HIS A 29 10.47 -4.28 13.07
C HIS A 29 10.76 -5.37 12.02
N LEU A 30 9.82 -5.68 11.13
CA LEU A 30 9.97 -6.67 10.06
C LEU A 30 10.74 -6.10 8.87
N THR A 31 11.92 -5.55 9.10
CA THR A 31 12.71 -4.82 8.08
C THR A 31 13.21 -5.70 6.93
N SER A 32 13.22 -7.03 7.11
CA SER A 32 13.54 -8.02 6.07
C SER A 32 12.32 -8.48 5.27
N LEU A 33 11.12 -7.96 5.55
CA LEU A 33 9.89 -8.35 4.85
C LEU A 33 9.92 -7.90 3.40
N GLU A 34 9.73 -8.81 2.47
CA GLU A 34 9.76 -8.51 1.03
C GLU A 34 8.36 -8.44 0.41
N THR A 35 7.39 -9.15 0.98
CA THR A 35 6.01 -9.17 0.49
C THR A 35 5.02 -9.08 1.64
N LEU A 36 4.09 -8.13 1.55
CA LEU A 36 3.02 -7.96 2.51
C LEU A 36 1.67 -8.04 1.81
N TYR A 37 0.79 -8.89 2.34
CA TYR A 37 -0.61 -8.94 1.97
C TYR A 37 -1.46 -8.50 3.16
N LEU A 38 -2.34 -7.51 2.94
CA LEU A 38 -3.34 -7.07 3.91
C LEU A 38 -4.72 -7.29 3.32
N TYR A 39 -5.55 -8.00 4.07
CA TYR A 39 -6.90 -8.38 3.68
C TYR A 39 -7.91 -7.80 4.68
N ASP A 40 -8.96 -7.13 4.19
CA ASP A 40 -10.15 -6.75 4.97
C ASP A 40 -9.88 -5.93 6.25
N PHE A 41 -8.95 -4.96 6.16
CA PHE A 41 -8.68 -4.04 7.28
C PHE A 41 -9.61 -2.82 7.27
N GLY A 42 -10.17 -2.51 8.45
CA GLY A 42 -11.01 -1.35 8.72
C GLY A 42 -10.30 0.00 8.85
N MET A 43 -8.98 0.05 8.64
CA MET A 43 -8.19 1.27 8.78
C MET A 43 -8.44 2.27 7.64
N GLU A 44 -8.46 3.57 7.97
CA GLU A 44 -8.58 4.64 6.97
C GLU A 44 -7.26 5.03 6.32
N ALA A 45 -6.15 4.77 7.00
CA ALA A 45 -4.81 5.10 6.55
C ALA A 45 -3.82 3.98 6.88
N LEU A 46 -2.84 3.78 6.01
CA LEU A 46 -1.64 3.02 6.35
C LEU A 46 -0.77 3.84 7.32
N PRO A 47 -0.18 3.22 8.36
CA PRO A 47 0.57 3.94 9.39
C PRO A 47 1.93 4.45 8.89
N GLU A 48 2.43 5.56 9.45
CA GLU A 48 3.71 6.17 9.05
C GLU A 48 4.92 5.22 9.14
N TRP A 49 4.88 4.26 10.08
CA TRP A 49 5.95 3.27 10.23
C TRP A 49 6.07 2.33 9.03
N PHE A 50 5.14 2.34 8.07
CA PHE A 50 5.29 1.57 6.81
C PHE A 50 6.62 1.85 6.13
N GLY A 51 7.14 3.08 6.21
CA GLY A 51 8.43 3.46 5.66
C GLY A 51 9.64 2.71 6.28
N ASN A 52 9.45 1.98 7.37
CA ASN A 52 10.50 1.16 8.01
C ASN A 52 10.65 -0.21 7.34
N LEU A 53 9.71 -0.61 6.48
CA LEU A 53 9.76 -1.88 5.74
C LEU A 53 10.67 -1.75 4.50
N GLU A 54 11.93 -1.39 4.70
CA GLU A 54 12.88 -1.03 3.63
C GLU A 54 13.16 -2.17 2.63
N SER A 55 12.93 -3.42 3.02
CA SER A 55 13.07 -4.58 2.13
C SER A 55 11.82 -4.90 1.32
N LEU A 56 10.70 -4.19 1.56
CA LEU A 56 9.42 -4.49 0.94
C LEU A 56 9.49 -4.24 -0.56
N LYS A 57 9.23 -5.30 -1.32
CA LYS A 57 9.20 -5.29 -2.80
C LYS A 57 7.77 -5.27 -3.33
N VAL A 58 6.85 -5.88 -2.59
CA VAL A 58 5.48 -6.05 -3.05
C VAL A 58 4.48 -5.81 -1.92
N LEU A 59 3.49 -4.96 -2.17
CA LEU A 59 2.37 -4.69 -1.29
C LEU A 59 1.04 -5.01 -1.98
N TYR A 60 0.26 -5.89 -1.35
CA TYR A 60 -1.10 -6.23 -1.76
C TYR A 60 -2.09 -5.74 -0.72
N LEU A 61 -3.10 -5.00 -1.17
CA LEU A 61 -4.21 -4.50 -0.36
C LEU A 61 -5.51 -5.02 -0.97
N LEU A 62 -6.21 -5.92 -0.29
CA LEU A 62 -7.46 -6.51 -0.77
C LEU A 62 -8.58 -6.24 0.24
N ASP A 63 -9.71 -5.76 -0.26
CA ASP A 63 -10.95 -5.54 0.52
C ASP A 63 -10.78 -4.59 1.73
N CYS A 64 -9.75 -3.74 1.76
CA CYS A 64 -9.62 -2.68 2.78
C CYS A 64 -10.56 -1.51 2.45
N LYS A 65 -11.87 -1.71 2.64
CA LYS A 65 -12.95 -0.82 2.18
C LYS A 65 -12.95 0.59 2.76
N LYS A 66 -12.26 0.80 3.89
CA LYS A 66 -12.15 2.12 4.55
C LYS A 66 -10.84 2.84 4.21
N LEU A 67 -9.87 2.15 3.59
CA LEU A 67 -8.52 2.66 3.37
C LEU A 67 -8.49 3.71 2.28
N LYS A 68 -8.28 4.97 2.67
CA LYS A 68 -8.28 6.16 1.78
C LYS A 68 -6.91 6.81 1.64
N HIS A 69 -6.03 6.62 2.62
CA HIS A 69 -4.78 7.36 2.71
C HIS A 69 -3.57 6.44 2.80
N LEU A 70 -2.54 6.77 2.02
CA LEU A 70 -1.18 6.27 2.21
C LEU A 70 -0.48 7.08 3.31
N PRO A 71 0.61 6.56 3.92
CA PRO A 71 1.42 7.37 4.82
C PRO A 71 2.04 8.56 4.07
N SER A 72 2.78 9.39 4.79
CA SER A 72 3.46 10.55 4.22
C SER A 72 4.30 10.19 3.00
N LYS A 73 4.48 11.15 2.09
CA LYS A 73 5.36 10.99 0.93
C LYS A 73 6.76 10.55 1.35
N GLN A 74 7.27 11.09 2.46
CA GLN A 74 8.58 10.73 3.00
C GLN A 74 8.64 9.26 3.43
N ALA A 75 7.61 8.76 4.13
CA ALA A 75 7.53 7.35 4.51
C ALA A 75 7.48 6.45 3.27
N MET A 76 6.64 6.79 2.28
CA MET A 76 6.55 6.03 1.04
C MET A 76 7.87 6.02 0.25
N GLN A 77 8.60 7.13 0.21
CA GLN A 77 9.90 7.21 -0.48
C GLN A 77 11.00 6.35 0.17
N ARG A 78 10.88 6.00 1.46
CA ARG A 78 11.81 5.06 2.12
C ARG A 78 11.64 3.63 1.63
N LEU A 79 10.46 3.30 1.08
CA LEU A 79 10.18 2.01 0.44
C LEU A 79 10.84 1.93 -0.95
N SER A 80 12.15 2.22 -1.01
CA SER A 80 12.93 2.34 -2.23
C SER A 80 13.00 1.04 -3.06
N LYS A 81 12.76 -0.12 -2.44
CA LYS A 81 12.71 -1.43 -3.10
C LYS A 81 11.31 -1.84 -3.53
N LEU A 82 10.27 -1.06 -3.22
CA LEU A 82 8.88 -1.38 -3.55
C LEU A 82 8.69 -1.23 -5.06
N THR A 83 8.61 -2.37 -5.74
CA THR A 83 8.43 -2.41 -7.18
C THR A 83 6.98 -2.56 -7.60
N ARG A 84 6.14 -3.09 -6.70
CA ARG A 84 4.75 -3.42 -7.01
C ARG A 84 3.80 -3.05 -5.86
N LEU A 85 2.78 -2.28 -6.20
CA LEU A 85 1.61 -1.99 -5.35
C LEU A 85 0.36 -2.46 -6.09
N GLN A 86 -0.39 -3.39 -5.50
CA GLN A 86 -1.67 -3.83 -6.04
C GLN A 86 -2.77 -3.61 -5.01
N THR A 87 -3.84 -2.95 -5.45
CA THR A 87 -5.04 -2.75 -4.64
C THR A 87 -6.26 -3.31 -5.34
N TRP A 88 -7.15 -3.93 -4.57
CA TRP A 88 -8.42 -4.45 -5.04
C TRP A 88 -9.51 -4.18 -4.01
N SER A 89 -10.65 -3.66 -4.46
CA SER A 89 -11.78 -3.30 -3.60
C SER A 89 -11.38 -2.42 -2.41
N CYS A 90 -10.39 -1.55 -2.66
CA CYS A 90 -9.94 -0.52 -1.74
C CYS A 90 -10.27 0.83 -2.35
N PRO A 91 -10.91 1.77 -1.64
CA PRO A 91 -11.11 3.12 -2.17
C PRO A 91 -9.80 3.92 -2.24
N LEU A 92 -8.69 3.36 -1.74
CA LEU A 92 -7.36 3.93 -1.78
C LEU A 92 -7.03 4.36 -3.21
N LEU A 93 -6.59 5.62 -3.34
CA LEU A 93 -6.30 6.28 -4.61
C LEU A 93 -7.53 6.61 -5.47
N LEU A 94 -8.75 6.13 -5.23
CA LEU A 94 -9.89 6.46 -6.10
C LEU A 94 -10.54 7.80 -5.72
N LYS A 95 -10.77 8.69 -6.69
CA LYS A 95 -11.71 9.80 -6.49
C LYS A 95 -13.12 9.22 -6.38
N GLU A 96 -13.82 9.56 -5.31
CA GLU A 96 -15.23 9.27 -5.12
C GLU A 96 -16.03 9.81 -6.31
N LYS A 97 -16.75 8.89 -6.98
CA LYS A 97 -17.64 9.03 -8.14
C LYS A 97 -17.82 10.44 -8.74
N ARG A 98 -17.37 10.60 -9.99
CA ARG A 98 -18.19 11.05 -11.16
C ARG A 98 -17.32 11.17 -12.42
N SER A 99 -17.26 10.09 -13.19
CA SER A 99 -17.13 10.21 -14.64
C SER A 99 -17.79 8.99 -15.25
N ASN A 100 -18.70 9.19 -16.21
CA ASN A 100 -19.50 8.16 -16.87
C ASN A 100 -18.69 7.11 -17.67
N ASN A 101 -17.38 7.08 -17.48
CA ASN A 101 -16.46 6.15 -18.13
C ASN A 101 -15.77 5.38 -17.01
N ASN A 102 -16.10 4.08 -16.86
CA ASN A 102 -15.69 3.09 -15.84
C ASN A 102 -14.17 2.93 -15.56
N LYS A 103 -13.32 3.95 -15.74
CA LYS A 103 -11.90 3.90 -15.44
C LYS A 103 -11.59 4.55 -14.08
N PRO A 104 -10.97 3.82 -13.14
CA PRO A 104 -10.49 4.40 -11.90
C PRO A 104 -9.48 5.53 -12.17
N ARG A 105 -9.73 6.73 -11.62
CA ARG A 105 -8.79 7.86 -11.67
C ARG A 105 -8.16 8.03 -10.29
N ILE A 106 -6.83 7.92 -10.24
CA ILE A 106 -6.07 8.22 -9.02
C ILE A 106 -6.33 9.67 -8.57
N VAL A 107 -6.49 9.89 -7.26
CA VAL A 107 -6.47 11.23 -6.65
C VAL A 107 -5.10 11.85 -6.87
N ASP A 108 -5.06 13.02 -7.54
CA ASP A 108 -3.83 13.72 -7.88
C ASP A 108 -2.93 14.01 -6.65
N SER A 109 -3.51 14.09 -5.45
CA SER A 109 -2.78 14.31 -4.19
C SER A 109 -2.03 13.07 -3.67
N GLU A 110 -2.49 11.86 -3.99
CA GLU A 110 -1.87 10.61 -3.51
C GLU A 110 -0.83 10.07 -4.50
N TRP A 111 -0.95 10.42 -5.80
CA TRP A 111 0.00 9.97 -6.82
C TRP A 111 1.47 10.26 -6.51
N PRO A 112 1.85 11.46 -6.02
CA PRO A 112 3.24 11.77 -5.69
C PRO A 112 3.85 10.87 -4.60
N LYS A 113 3.03 10.14 -3.84
CA LYS A 113 3.48 9.19 -2.83
C LYS A 113 3.91 7.86 -3.46
N ILE A 114 3.34 7.47 -4.60
CA ILE A 114 3.55 6.17 -5.25
C ILE A 114 4.17 6.26 -6.64
N SER A 115 4.43 7.46 -7.15
CA SER A 115 4.99 7.67 -8.49
C SER A 115 6.39 7.07 -8.71
N HIS A 116 7.08 6.68 -7.63
CA HIS A 116 8.38 6.00 -7.69
C HIS A 116 8.23 4.47 -7.84
N ILE A 117 7.03 3.92 -7.71
CA ILE A 117 6.73 2.49 -7.83
C ILE A 117 6.46 2.18 -9.30
N PRO A 118 7.26 1.31 -9.96
CA PRO A 118 7.10 0.98 -11.37
C PRO A 118 5.76 0.33 -11.73
N GLU A 119 5.24 -0.53 -10.85
CA GLU A 119 4.02 -1.30 -11.12
C GLU A 119 2.93 -0.98 -10.09
N VAL A 120 2.00 -0.10 -10.47
CA VAL A 120 0.81 0.20 -9.66
C VAL A 120 -0.42 -0.36 -10.38
N GLN A 121 -1.16 -1.23 -9.69
CA GLN A 121 -2.44 -1.77 -10.16
C GLN A 121 -3.55 -1.44 -9.16
N VAL A 122 -4.69 -0.96 -9.66
CA VAL A 122 -5.88 -0.65 -8.87
C VAL A 122 -7.09 -1.26 -9.56
N ASP A 123 -7.79 -2.19 -8.90
CA ASP A 123 -8.98 -2.88 -9.42
C ASP A 123 -8.78 -3.41 -10.86
N LEU A 124 -7.70 -4.18 -11.08
CA LEU A 124 -7.25 -4.70 -12.38
C LEU A 124 -6.81 -3.67 -13.42
N CYS A 125 -6.87 -2.38 -13.12
CA CYS A 125 -6.34 -1.36 -14.01
C CYS A 125 -4.86 -1.13 -13.71
N LEU A 126 -4.00 -1.47 -14.67
CA LEU A 126 -2.61 -1.02 -14.69
C LEU A 126 -2.56 0.49 -14.82
N ILE A 127 -1.81 1.13 -13.94
CA ILE A 127 -1.62 2.57 -13.93
C ILE A 127 -0.19 2.83 -14.34
N SER A 128 0.00 3.19 -15.61
CA SER A 128 1.33 3.55 -16.12
C SER A 128 1.79 4.90 -15.59
N SER A 129 3.11 5.03 -15.44
CA SER A 129 3.82 6.28 -15.11
C SER A 129 3.64 7.39 -16.15
N ASP A 130 3.04 7.11 -17.31
CA ASP A 130 2.90 8.04 -18.45
C ASP A 130 1.86 9.16 -18.27
N ARG A 131 1.31 9.36 -17.06
CA ARG A 131 0.41 10.49 -16.79
C ARG A 131 1.09 11.86 -16.77
N GLN A 132 2.39 11.94 -17.03
CA GLN A 132 3.13 13.21 -17.20
C GLN A 132 3.12 13.75 -18.65
N GLY A 133 2.31 13.18 -19.54
CA GLY A 133 2.10 13.71 -20.90
C GLY A 133 0.78 14.47 -21.03
N ARG A 134 0.87 15.79 -21.26
CA ARG A 134 -0.19 16.79 -21.55
C ARG A 134 -0.74 17.53 -20.32
N HIS A 135 -0.12 18.66 -19.98
CA HIS A 135 -0.54 19.99 -20.44
C HIS A 135 0.62 20.97 -20.32
#